data_AF-A0A844T8T5-F1
#
_entry.id   AF-A0A844T8T5-F1
#
_cell.length_a   1.000
_cell.length_b   1.000
_cell.length_c   1.000
_cell.angle_alpha   90.00
_cell.angle_beta   90.00
_cell.angle_gamma   90.00
#
_symmetry.space_group_name_H-M   'P 1'
#
loop_
_entity.id
_entity.type
_entity.pdbx_description
1 polymer ?
#
loop_
_entity_poly.entity_id
_entity_poly.type
_entity_poly.pdbx_seq_one_letter_code
_entity_poly.pdbx_strand_id
1 'polypeptide(L)'
;RGPRALAQAMTRWISHLLGIDVGIEPLRELRDARLIWYVGLDADATRLGDRLWHGEQLDDRSAGRVLSLFRLTFADTNAAADEMQGEPVYLILAMNSDQKLRMKPQNLLTGLPIKHLERVT
;
A
#
# COMPACT_ATOMS: atom_id res chain seq x y z
N ARG A 1 -3.05 18.66 -0.76
CA ARG A 1 -3.52 18.41 -2.15
C ARG A 1 -2.75 17.25 -2.81
N GLY A 2 -1.42 17.16 -2.66
CA GLY A 2 -0.59 16.09 -3.24
C GLY A 2 -1.05 14.65 -2.94
N PRO A 3 -1.14 14.21 -1.67
CA PRO A 3 -1.50 12.83 -1.35
C PRO A 3 -2.86 12.40 -1.92
N ARG A 4 -3.87 13.29 -1.86
CA ARG A 4 -5.20 13.00 -2.43
C ARG A 4 -5.16 12.82 -3.96
N ALA A 5 -4.37 13.62 -4.67
CA ALA A 5 -4.21 13.48 -6.11
C ALA A 5 -3.45 12.19 -6.47
N LEU A 6 -2.43 11.83 -5.67
CA LEU A 6 -1.72 10.57 -5.84
C LEU A 6 -2.64 9.36 -5.58
N ALA A 7 -3.46 9.40 -4.54
CA ALA A 7 -4.46 8.37 -4.26
C ALA A 7 -5.41 8.17 -5.45
N GLN A 8 -5.92 9.26 -6.04
CA GLN A 8 -6.77 9.19 -7.23
C GLN A 8 -6.04 8.58 -8.44
N ALA A 9 -4.77 8.92 -8.64
CA ALA A 9 -3.95 8.33 -9.70
C ALA A 9 -3.74 6.82 -9.49
N MET A 10 -3.45 6.39 -8.25
CA MET A 10 -3.29 4.99 -7.89
C MET A 10 -4.60 4.20 -8.06
N THR A 11 -5.75 4.77 -7.65
CA THR A 11 -7.06 4.14 -7.87
C THR A 11 -7.31 3.89 -9.36
N ARG A 12 -7.05 4.89 -10.21
CA ARG A 12 -7.21 4.74 -11.67
C ARG A 12 -6.25 3.73 -12.27
N TRP A 13 -5.01 3.69 -11.78
CA TRP A 13 -4.00 2.74 -12.21
C TRP A 13 -4.41 1.29 -11.92
N ILE A 14 -4.88 1.02 -10.70
CA ILE A 14 -5.33 -0.30 -10.26
C ILE A 14 -6.57 -0.73 -11.07
N SER A 15 -7.58 0.14 -11.17
CA SER A 15 -8.80 -0.15 -11.94
C SER A 15 -8.47 -0.41 -13.41
N HIS A 16 -7.58 0.37 -14.02
CA HIS A 16 -7.21 0.19 -15.42
C HIS A 16 -6.44 -1.10 -15.70
N LEU A 17 -5.47 -1.46 -14.85
CA LEU A 17 -4.56 -2.59 -15.13
C LEU A 17 -5.02 -3.92 -14.54
N LEU A 18 -5.79 -3.89 -13.45
CA LEU A 18 -6.30 -5.10 -12.80
C LEU A 18 -7.81 -5.29 -12.98
N GLY A 19 -8.55 -4.28 -13.43
CA GLY A 19 -10.01 -4.34 -13.51
C GLY A 19 -10.68 -4.37 -12.13
N ILE A 20 -9.99 -3.92 -11.09
CA ILE A 20 -10.46 -3.96 -9.69
C ILE A 20 -10.72 -2.54 -9.20
N ASP A 21 -11.91 -2.33 -8.65
CA ASP A 21 -12.27 -1.06 -8.03
C ASP A 21 -11.83 -1.02 -6.55
N VAL A 22 -11.10 0.04 -6.21
CA VAL A 22 -10.56 0.27 -4.87
C VAL A 22 -10.78 1.71 -4.42
N GLY A 23 -11.08 1.89 -3.13
CA GLY A 23 -11.00 3.18 -2.45
C GLY A 23 -9.60 3.39 -1.89
N ILE A 24 -8.99 4.55 -2.14
CA ILE A 24 -7.70 4.92 -1.53
C ILE A 24 -7.81 6.27 -0.84
N GLU A 25 -7.51 6.29 0.45
CA GLU A 25 -7.58 7.48 1.29
C GLU A 25 -6.22 7.80 1.91
N PRO A 26 -5.72 9.05 1.84
CA PRO A 26 -4.50 9.43 2.53
C PRO A 26 -4.73 9.44 4.04
N LEU A 27 -3.77 8.87 4.78
CA LEU A 27 -3.72 8.88 6.24
C LEU A 27 -2.71 9.93 6.71
N ARG A 28 -2.96 10.51 7.89
CA ARG A 28 -1.97 11.37 8.56
C ARG A 28 -0.87 10.55 9.22
N GLU A 29 -1.24 9.40 9.77
CA GLU A 29 -0.40 8.51 10.53
C GLU A 29 -1.11 7.16 10.68
N LEU A 30 -0.38 6.15 11.14
CA LEU A 30 -0.91 4.85 11.48
C LEU A 30 -0.62 4.59 12.97
N ARG A 31 -1.67 4.55 13.80
CA ARG A 31 -1.58 4.21 15.22
C ARG A 31 -2.40 2.98 15.50
N ASP A 32 -1.84 2.02 16.23
CA ASP A 32 -2.49 0.79 16.70
C ASP A 32 -3.25 0.02 15.60
N ALA A 33 -2.83 0.19 14.34
CA ALA A 33 -3.47 -0.46 13.22
C ALA A 33 -3.02 -1.91 13.16
N ARG A 34 -3.98 -2.80 12.96
CA ARG A 34 -3.70 -4.18 12.64
C ARG A 34 -3.14 -4.25 11.21
N LEU A 35 -1.81 -4.35 11.09
CA LEU A 35 -1.12 -4.41 9.81
C LEU A 35 -1.27 -5.83 9.21
N ILE A 36 -2.45 -6.15 8.67
CA ILE A 36 -2.75 -7.43 8.00
C ILE A 36 -2.26 -7.46 6.56
N TRP A 37 -2.07 -6.31 5.91
CA TRP A 37 -1.35 -6.26 4.66
C TRP A 37 -0.78 -4.87 4.44
N TYR A 38 0.33 -4.81 3.72
CA TYR A 38 0.90 -3.54 3.31
C TYR A 38 1.56 -3.64 1.93
N VAL A 39 1.68 -2.50 1.26
CA VAL A 39 2.45 -2.37 0.02
C VAL A 39 3.37 -1.17 0.13
N GLY A 40 4.67 -1.42 0.06
CA GLY A 40 5.65 -0.36 -0.16
C GLY A 40 5.56 0.17 -1.59
N LEU A 41 5.36 1.47 -1.75
CA LEU A 41 5.28 2.16 -3.05
C LEU A 41 6.66 2.53 -3.60
N ASP A 42 7.73 2.22 -2.86
CA ASP A 42 9.13 2.35 -3.23
C ASP A 42 9.96 1.35 -2.40
N ALA A 43 11.26 1.24 -2.69
CA ALA A 43 12.12 0.24 -2.04
C ALA A 43 12.38 0.52 -0.55
N ASP A 44 12.40 1.78 -0.13
CA ASP A 44 12.54 2.14 1.29
C ASP A 44 11.25 1.86 2.04
N ALA A 45 10.11 2.22 1.47
CA ALA A 45 8.80 1.90 2.03
C ALA A 45 8.56 0.40 2.20
N THR A 46 9.00 -0.43 1.24
CA THR A 46 8.95 -1.90 1.38
C THR A 46 9.75 -2.36 2.60
N ARG A 47 11.02 -1.92 2.72
CA ARG A 47 11.87 -2.29 3.87
C ARG A 47 11.30 -1.83 5.21
N LEU A 48 10.70 -0.64 5.26
CA LEU A 48 10.05 -0.13 6.46
C LEU A 48 8.82 -0.96 6.84
N GLY A 49 7.98 -1.28 5.85
CA GLY A 49 6.82 -2.12 6.06
C GLY A 49 7.18 -3.54 6.48
N ASP A 50 8.23 -4.13 5.91
CA ASP A 50 8.73 -5.46 6.31
C ASP A 50 9.09 -5.47 7.80
N ARG A 51 9.82 -4.46 8.26
CA ARG A 51 10.19 -4.36 9.68
C ARG A 51 8.96 -4.26 10.58
N LEU A 52 8.00 -3.38 10.23
CA LEU A 52 6.75 -3.24 10.98
C LEU A 52 5.94 -4.55 10.99
N TRP A 53 5.91 -5.26 9.86
CA TRP A 53 5.23 -6.55 9.71
C TRP A 53 5.80 -7.62 10.65
N HIS A 54 7.12 -7.63 10.83
CA HIS A 54 7.80 -8.53 11.77
C HIS A 54 7.75 -8.05 13.23
N GLY A 55 7.00 -6.98 13.53
CA GLY A 55 6.85 -6.43 14.87
C GLY A 55 8.04 -5.60 15.36
N GLU A 56 8.94 -5.19 14.47
CA GLU A 56 10.04 -4.31 14.84
C GLU A 56 9.57 -2.86 15.01
N GLN A 57 10.26 -2.12 15.87
CA GLN A 57 10.08 -0.68 16.01
C GLN A 57 10.95 0.09 15.00
N LEU A 58 10.37 1.13 14.41
CA LEU A 58 11.12 2.08 13.58
C LEU A 58 11.76 3.13 14.48
N ASP A 59 13.03 3.45 14.20
CA ASP A 59 13.68 4.61 14.81
C ASP A 59 13.16 5.91 14.17
N ASP A 60 13.36 7.04 14.84
CA ASP A 60 12.88 8.36 14.37
C ASP A 60 13.42 8.71 12.98
N ARG A 61 14.64 8.25 12.66
CA ARG A 61 15.25 8.45 11.35
C ARG A 61 14.48 7.70 10.25
N SER A 62 14.11 6.45 10.51
CA SER A 62 13.34 5.61 9.59
C SER A 62 11.91 6.12 9.44
N ALA A 63 11.27 6.49 10.55
CA ALA A 63 9.94 7.09 10.55
C ALA A 63 9.91 8.42 9.76
N GLY A 64 10.95 9.25 9.92
CA GLY A 64 11.10 10.52 9.19
C GLY A 64 11.29 10.39 7.69
N ARG A 65 11.50 9.18 7.14
CA ARG A 65 11.55 8.94 5.69
C ARG A 65 10.18 8.70 5.06
N VAL A 66 9.15 8.42 5.86
CA VAL A 66 7.79 8.20 5.35
C VAL A 66 7.21 9.54 4.90
N LEU A 67 6.88 9.63 3.61
CA LEU A 67 6.33 10.83 2.98
C LEU A 67 4.79 10.84 3.00
N SER A 68 4.17 9.67 2.83
CA SER A 68 2.72 9.54 2.80
C SER A 68 2.29 8.11 3.13
N LEU A 69 1.16 8.02 3.81
CA LEU A 69 0.48 6.77 4.11
C LEU A 69 -0.90 6.78 3.47
N PHE A 70 -1.37 5.63 3.04
CA PHE A 70 -2.72 5.47 2.50
C PHE A 70 -3.39 4.22 3.04
N ARG A 71 -4.70 4.29 3.15
CA ARG A 71 -5.57 3.14 3.38
C ARG A 71 -6.23 2.79 2.05
N LEU A 72 -6.05 1.55 1.61
CA LEU A 72 -6.75 0.98 0.46
C LEU A 72 -7.82 0.00 0.95
N THR A 73 -9.04 0.13 0.44
CA THR A 73 -10.14 -0.80 0.65
C THR A 73 -10.66 -1.29 -0.69
N PHE A 74 -10.91 -2.58 -0.82
CA PHE A 74 -11.56 -3.14 -2.01
C PHE A 74 -13.04 -2.78 -2.01
N ALA A 75 -13.57 -2.39 -3.18
CA ALA A 75 -15.01 -2.13 -3.32
C ALA A 75 -15.82 -3.44 -3.23
N ASP A 76 -15.32 -4.51 -3.84
CA ASP A 76 -15.79 -5.88 -3.66
C ASP A 76 -14.80 -6.64 -2.77
N THR A 77 -15.23 -7.00 -1.56
CA THR A 77 -14.38 -7.75 -0.62
C THR A 77 -14.00 -9.14 -1.14
N ASN A 78 -14.75 -9.70 -2.09
CA ASN A 78 -14.41 -10.99 -2.69
C ASN A 78 -13.22 -10.93 -3.65
N ALA A 79 -12.85 -9.73 -4.11
CA ALA A 79 -11.66 -9.54 -4.94
C ALA A 79 -10.36 -9.69 -4.15
N ALA A 80 -10.41 -9.52 -2.82
CA ALA A 80 -9.27 -9.67 -1.93
C ALA A 80 -9.10 -11.13 -1.48
N ALA A 81 -7.86 -11.53 -1.15
CA ALA A 81 -7.56 -12.84 -0.58
C ALA A 81 -8.37 -13.09 0.70
N ASP A 82 -8.77 -14.35 0.95
CA ASP A 82 -9.68 -14.71 2.05
C ASP A 82 -9.14 -14.32 3.43
N GLU A 83 -7.82 -14.33 3.59
CA GLU A 83 -7.12 -13.92 4.82
C GLU A 83 -7.29 -12.44 5.16
N MET A 84 -7.64 -11.60 4.18
CA MET A 84 -7.89 -10.17 4.42
C MET A 84 -9.14 -9.96 5.27
N GLN A 85 -10.17 -10.81 5.18
CA GLN A 85 -11.42 -10.70 5.96
C GLN A 85 -12.03 -9.28 5.99
N GLY A 86 -11.88 -8.50 4.91
CA GLY A 86 -12.37 -7.12 4.80
C GLY A 86 -11.46 -6.04 5.42
N GLU A 87 -10.28 -6.41 5.93
CA GLU A 87 -9.27 -5.48 6.40
C GLU A 87 -8.67 -4.64 5.26
N PRO A 88 -8.21 -3.42 5.56
CA PRO A 88 -7.57 -2.58 4.56
C PRO A 88 -6.14 -3.04 4.25
N VAL A 89 -5.67 -2.64 3.07
CA VAL A 89 -4.25 -2.67 2.72
C VAL A 89 -3.63 -1.32 3.01
N TYR A 90 -2.50 -1.27 3.71
CA TYR A 90 -1.78 -0.02 3.95
C TYR A 90 -0.72 0.24 2.89
N LEU A 91 -0.80 1.38 2.20
CA LEU A 91 0.21 1.78 1.23
C LEU A 91 1.18 2.77 1.86
N ILE A 92 2.48 2.52 1.72
CA ILE A 92 3.54 3.33 2.32
C ILE A 92 4.37 3.95 1.20
N LEU A 93 4.55 5.27 1.24
CA LEU A 93 5.47 6.00 0.36
C LEU A 93 6.56 6.64 1.21
N ALA A 94 7.81 6.44 0.83
CA ALA A 94 8.98 6.95 1.51
C ALA A 94 9.98 7.58 0.53
N MET A 95 11.02 8.17 1.08
CA MET A 95 12.21 8.60 0.34
C MET A 95 13.43 7.79 0.74
N ASN A 96 14.40 7.72 -0.18
CA ASN A 96 15.67 7.10 0.12
C ASN A 96 16.55 7.96 1.05
N SER A 97 17.73 7.45 1.41
CA SER A 97 18.71 8.18 2.24
C SER A 97 19.17 9.50 1.65
N ASP A 98 19.09 9.66 0.32
CA ASP A 98 19.48 10.87 -0.41
C ASP A 98 18.32 11.87 -0.53
N GLN A 99 17.22 11.66 0.21
CA GLN A 99 16.01 12.46 0.19
C GLN A 99 15.33 12.52 -1.19
N LYS A 100 15.48 11.47 -2.00
CA LYS A 100 14.83 11.32 -3.30
C LYS A 100 13.69 10.32 -3.22
N LEU A 101 12.54 10.72 -3.75
CA LEU A 101 11.42 9.82 -3.98
C LEU A 101 11.65 9.01 -5.28
N ARG A 102 11.53 7.69 -5.19
CA ARG A 102 11.59 6.77 -6.33
C ARG A 102 10.43 5.76 -6.28
N MET A 103 9.25 6.23 -6.65
CA MET A 103 8.05 5.39 -6.67
C MET A 103 8.16 4.24 -7.68
N LYS A 104 7.65 3.07 -7.28
CA LYS A 104 7.51 1.84 -8.07
C LYS A 104 6.02 1.51 -8.23
N PRO A 105 5.32 2.07 -9.23
CA PRO A 105 3.90 1.83 -9.43
C PRO A 105 3.56 0.36 -9.69
N GLN A 106 4.49 -0.44 -10.21
CA GLN A 106 4.34 -1.87 -10.41
C GLN A 106 4.07 -2.64 -9.09
N ASN A 107 4.48 -2.11 -7.94
CA ASN A 107 4.21 -2.75 -6.65
C ASN A 107 2.70 -2.78 -6.33
N LEU A 108 1.89 -1.88 -6.91
CA LEU A 108 0.44 -1.94 -6.81
C LEU A 108 -0.18 -3.08 -7.62
N LEU A 109 0.56 -3.66 -8.58
CA LEU A 109 0.06 -4.77 -9.40
C LEU A 109 0.46 -6.12 -8.82
N THR A 110 1.65 -6.18 -8.21
CA THR A 110 2.22 -7.44 -7.69
C THR A 110 2.07 -7.59 -6.18
N GLY A 111 1.85 -6.48 -5.46
CA GLY A 111 1.82 -6.47 -4.00
C GLY A 111 0.42 -6.46 -3.39
N LEU A 112 -0.64 -6.30 -4.17
CA LEU A 112 -2.01 -6.35 -3.63
C LEU A 112 -2.44 -7.79 -3.37
N PRO A 113 -3.17 -8.07 -2.27
CA PRO A 113 -3.67 -9.40 -1.94
C PRO A 113 -4.94 -9.69 -2.74
N ILE A 114 -4.81 -9.83 -4.05
CA ILE A 114 -5.94 -10.09 -4.96
C ILE A 114 -6.11 -11.59 -5.17
N LYS A 115 -7.35 -12.06 -5.26
CA LYS A 115 -7.60 -13.44 -5.73
C LYS A 115 -7.22 -13.50 -7.20
N HIS A 116 -6.26 -14.35 -7.54
CA HIS A 116 -6.01 -14.67 -8.94
C HIS A 116 -7.22 -15.48 -9.43
N LEU A 117 -7.93 -14.95 -10.42
CA LEU A 117 -8.93 -15.72 -11.15
C LEU A 117 -8.19 -16.90 -11.80
N GLU A 118 -8.49 -18.12 -11.35
CA GLU A 118 -7.97 -19.32 -12.00
C GLU A 118 -8.32 -19.23 -13.49
N ARG A 119 -7.31 -19.28 -14.35
CA ARG A 119 -7.53 -19.48 -15.77
C ARG A 119 -8.12 -20.87 -15.93
N VAL A 120 -9.43 -20.95 -16.12
CA VAL A 120 -10.08 -22.15 -16.66
C VAL A 120 -9.36 -22.46 -17.96
N THR A 121 -8.57 -23.54 -17.94
CA THR A 121 -7.94 -24.14 -19.13
C THR A 121 -8.89 -25.17 -19.70
#